data_AF-A0A1C7I726-F1
#
_entry.id   AF-A0A1C7I726-F1
#
_cell.length_a   1.000
_cell.length_b   1.000
_cell.length_c   1.000
_cell.angle_alpha   90.00
_cell.angle_beta   90.00
_cell.angle_gamma   90.00
#
_symmetry.space_group_name_H-M   'P 1'
#
loop_
_entity.id
_entity.type
_entity.pdbx_description
1 polymer ?
#
loop_
_entity_poly.entity_id
_entity_poly.type
_entity_poly.pdbx_seq_one_letter_code
_entity_poly.pdbx_strand_id
1 'polypeptide(L)'
;MLIRGERGEIENNTIRCLRDYKTPVEYTMTRSGSGIDEGLGAPVIEGIQAAGEWLYTNPFKRPRLSDEEIAVADAVWKMHRYVCGGESFYFLEEACQDQYLDWMIRNAIKSGKSVKTESPSWAKRR
;
A
#
# COMPACT_ATOMS: atom_id res chain seq x y z
N MET A 1 -6.18 2.92 12.78
CA MET A 1 -5.74 3.58 11.52
C MET A 1 -6.89 3.56 10.53
N LEU A 2 -7.13 4.65 9.81
CA LEU A 2 -8.18 4.78 8.81
C LEU A 2 -7.57 5.17 7.46
N ILE A 3 -7.89 4.42 6.42
CA ILE A 3 -7.44 4.64 5.04
C ILE A 3 -8.69 4.74 4.16
N ARG A 4 -8.75 5.72 3.26
CA ARG A 4 -9.86 5.89 2.30
C ARG A 4 -9.33 5.98 0.89
N GLY A 5 -10.05 5.37 -0.04
CA GLY A 5 -9.76 5.43 -1.47
C GLY A 5 -11.03 5.38 -2.30
N GLU A 6 -10.87 5.35 -3.61
CA GLU A 6 -12.00 5.31 -4.56
C GLU A 6 -12.86 4.04 -4.44
N ARG A 7 -12.30 2.95 -3.90
CA ARG A 7 -12.96 1.64 -3.77
C ARG A 7 -13.62 1.40 -2.41
N GLY A 8 -13.47 2.33 -1.48
CA GLY A 8 -13.98 2.20 -0.12
C GLY A 8 -12.96 2.63 0.93
N GLU A 9 -13.11 2.11 2.14
CA GLU A 9 -12.28 2.46 3.28
C GLU A 9 -11.86 1.23 4.08
N ILE A 10 -10.73 1.37 4.76
CA ILE A 10 -10.20 0.40 5.71
C ILE A 10 -10.04 1.11 7.04
N GLU A 11 -10.75 0.64 8.06
CA GLU A 11 -10.63 1.11 9.43
C GLU A 11 -10.13 -0.04 10.30
N ASN A 12 -8.87 0.07 10.74
CA ASN A 12 -8.16 -1.01 11.43
C ASN A 12 -8.17 -2.30 10.59
N ASN A 13 -8.95 -3.29 11.01
CA ASN A 13 -9.10 -4.56 10.32
C ASN A 13 -10.43 -4.67 9.55
N THR A 14 -11.23 -3.61 9.49
CA THR A 14 -12.53 -3.62 8.84
C THR A 14 -12.44 -2.96 7.47
N ILE A 15 -12.78 -3.69 6.42
CA ILE A 15 -12.92 -3.19 5.05
C ILE A 15 -14.38 -2.85 4.81
N ARG A 16 -14.67 -1.65 4.32
CA ARG A 16 -16.00 -1.24 3.84
C ARG A 16 -15.89 -0.85 2.38
N CYS A 17 -16.61 -1.55 1.52
CA CYS A 17 -16.57 -1.31 0.08
C CYS A 17 -17.92 -1.63 -0.58
N LEU A 18 -17.98 -1.39 -1.89
CA LEU A 18 -19.11 -1.76 -2.73
C LEU A 18 -18.77 -3.07 -3.47
N ARG A 19 -19.54 -4.14 -3.25
CA ARG A 19 -19.37 -5.42 -3.98
C ARG A 19 -19.71 -5.29 -5.46
N ASP A 20 -20.70 -4.45 -5.74
CA ASP A 20 -21.14 -4.00 -7.05
C ASP A 20 -21.53 -2.52 -6.91
N TYR A 21 -21.93 -1.86 -8.00
CA TYR A 21 -22.17 -0.41 -8.04
C TYR A 21 -23.17 0.14 -6.99
N LYS A 22 -23.93 -0.70 -6.29
CA LYS A 22 -24.94 -0.28 -5.29
C LYS A 22 -24.98 -1.10 -4.01
N THR A 23 -24.22 -2.19 -3.89
CA THR A 23 -24.30 -3.09 -2.73
C THR A 23 -23.14 -2.87 -1.77
N PRO A 24 -23.34 -2.15 -0.64
CA PRO A 24 -22.32 -2.00 0.39
C PRO A 24 -22.12 -3.32 1.13
N VAL A 25 -20.85 -3.62 1.40
CA VAL A 25 -20.42 -4.81 2.14
C VAL A 25 -19.33 -4.43 3.12
N GLU A 26 -19.24 -5.21 4.21
CA GLU A 26 -18.21 -5.11 5.21
C GLU A 26 -17.51 -6.46 5.37
N TYR A 27 -16.17 -6.44 5.43
CA TYR A 27 -15.35 -7.61 5.67
C TYR A 27 -14.35 -7.35 6.78
N THR A 28 -14.00 -8.39 7.53
CA THR A 28 -12.90 -8.35 8.50
C THR A 28 -11.66 -8.97 7.88
N MET A 29 -10.55 -8.24 7.91
CA MET A 29 -9.23 -8.74 7.60
C MET A 29 -8.70 -9.58 8.76
N THR A 30 -8.18 -10.75 8.44
CA THR A 30 -7.50 -11.62 9.37
C THR A 30 -6.07 -11.86 8.93
N ARG A 31 -5.16 -11.87 9.89
CA ARG A 31 -3.77 -12.21 9.69
C ARG A 31 -3.63 -13.72 9.73
N SER A 32 -3.00 -14.30 8.71
CA SER A 32 -2.70 -15.73 8.67
C SER A 32 -1.22 -15.97 8.94
N GLY A 33 -0.92 -17.02 9.70
CA GLY A 33 0.45 -17.40 10.02
C GLY A 33 0.56 -18.41 11.15
N SER A 34 1.80 -18.77 11.47
CA SER A 34 2.17 -19.68 12.56
C SER A 34 2.72 -18.87 13.73
N GLY A 35 2.54 -19.34 14.97
CA GLY A 35 3.07 -18.66 16.15
C GLY A 35 2.48 -17.28 16.39
N ILE A 36 1.27 -17.06 15.88
CA ILE A 36 0.42 -15.91 16.20
C ILE A 36 -0.38 -16.30 17.44
N ASP A 37 -0.55 -15.36 18.37
CA ASP A 37 -1.22 -15.55 19.67
C ASP A 37 -0.63 -16.72 20.48
N GLU A 38 -1.44 -17.72 20.85
CA GLU A 38 -1.03 -18.90 21.64
C GLU A 38 -0.44 -20.05 20.78
N GLY A 39 -0.16 -19.78 19.50
CA GLY A 39 0.37 -20.78 18.58
C GLY A 39 1.74 -21.33 19.02
N LEU A 40 1.87 -22.65 19.14
CA LEU A 40 3.12 -23.33 19.54
C LEU A 40 4.21 -23.33 18.45
N GLY A 41 3.86 -22.95 17.23
CA GLY A 41 4.81 -22.75 16.14
C GLY A 41 5.58 -21.46 16.33
N ALA A 42 6.74 -21.35 15.71
CA ALA A 42 7.49 -20.09 15.79
C ALA A 42 6.85 -19.01 14.87
N PRO A 43 6.88 -17.72 15.26
CA PRO A 43 6.15 -16.64 14.57
C PRO A 43 6.54 -16.49 13.08
N VAL A 44 5.56 -16.62 12.18
CA VAL A 44 5.67 -16.37 10.73
C VAL A 44 4.39 -15.75 10.24
N ILE A 45 4.53 -14.78 9.33
CA ILE A 45 3.41 -14.17 8.62
C ILE A 45 3.27 -14.85 7.28
N GLU A 46 2.11 -15.43 7.02
CA GLU A 46 1.81 -16.03 5.71
C GLU A 46 1.08 -15.03 4.80
N GLY A 47 0.22 -14.19 5.39
CA GLY A 47 -0.50 -13.18 4.61
C GLY A 47 -1.70 -12.61 5.33
N ILE A 48 -2.57 -11.96 4.55
CA ILE A 48 -3.82 -11.34 5.01
C ILE A 48 -4.97 -11.91 4.18
N GLN A 49 -6.05 -12.29 4.87
CA GLN A 49 -7.27 -12.80 4.25
C GLN A 49 -8.46 -11.91 4.58
N ALA A 50 -9.43 -11.83 3.66
CA ALA A 50 -10.77 -11.30 3.92
C ALA A 50 -11.72 -11.84 2.85
N ALA A 51 -13.02 -11.85 3.13
CA ALA A 51 -14.04 -12.28 2.15
C ALA A 51 -13.83 -13.68 1.54
N GLY A 52 -13.11 -14.58 2.24
CA GLY A 52 -12.76 -15.90 1.74
C GLY A 52 -11.59 -15.93 0.74
N GLU A 53 -10.88 -14.81 0.57
CA GLU A 53 -9.76 -14.67 -0.36
C GLU A 53 -8.45 -14.26 0.35
N TRP A 54 -7.32 -14.59 -0.28
CA TRP A 54 -6.01 -14.05 0.11
C TRP A 54 -5.82 -12.67 -0.52
N LEU A 55 -5.89 -11.63 0.30
CA LEU A 55 -5.65 -10.25 -0.14
C LEU A 55 -4.15 -9.93 -0.27
N TYR A 56 -3.33 -10.59 0.55
CA TYR A 56 -1.88 -10.47 0.52
C TYR A 56 -1.25 -11.80 0.90
N THR A 57 -0.16 -12.15 0.22
CA THR A 57 0.67 -13.31 0.55
C THR A 57 2.11 -12.85 0.73
N ASN A 58 2.73 -13.23 1.85
CA ASN A 58 4.12 -12.90 2.14
C ASN A 58 5.04 -13.58 1.10
N PRO A 59 5.81 -12.80 0.30
CA PRO A 59 6.71 -13.37 -0.69
C PRO A 59 7.95 -14.05 -0.07
N PHE A 60 8.24 -13.78 1.20
CA PHE A 60 9.41 -14.28 1.91
C PHE A 60 9.02 -15.34 2.93
N LYS A 61 9.25 -16.62 2.59
CA LYS A 61 9.00 -17.74 3.50
C LYS A 61 10.05 -17.83 4.63
N ARG A 62 11.31 -17.50 4.32
CA ARG A 62 12.45 -17.44 5.24
C ARG A 62 13.43 -16.37 4.72
N PRO A 63 14.10 -15.58 5.58
CA PRO A 63 14.09 -15.58 7.04
C PRO A 63 12.78 -15.08 7.68
N ARG A 64 12.67 -15.16 9.00
CA ARG A 64 11.55 -14.57 9.75
C ARG A 64 11.73 -13.06 9.72
N LEU A 65 10.77 -12.36 9.15
CA LEU A 65 10.75 -10.92 9.02
C LEU A 65 9.47 -10.40 9.69
N SER A 66 9.58 -9.30 10.41
CA SER A 66 8.45 -8.49 10.86
C SER A 66 7.71 -7.87 9.68
N ASP A 67 6.52 -7.30 9.92
CA ASP A 67 5.74 -6.60 8.87
C ASP A 67 6.56 -5.51 8.17
N GLU A 68 7.33 -4.74 8.94
CA GLU A 68 8.18 -3.68 8.43
C GLU A 68 9.33 -4.25 7.59
N GLU A 69 10.02 -5.27 8.08
CA GLU A 69 11.10 -5.91 7.34
C GLU A 69 10.61 -6.57 6.05
N ILE A 70 9.41 -7.18 6.06
CA ILE A 70 8.77 -7.72 4.85
C ILE A 70 8.50 -6.60 3.84
N ALA A 71 7.94 -5.47 4.29
CA ALA A 71 7.64 -4.34 3.41
C ALA A 71 8.92 -3.77 2.78
N VAL A 72 9.98 -3.57 3.57
CA VAL A 72 11.28 -3.10 3.07
C VAL A 72 11.90 -4.12 2.11
N ALA A 73 11.92 -5.41 2.47
CA ALA A 73 12.47 -6.45 1.63
C ALA A 73 11.72 -6.56 0.29
N ASP A 74 10.39 -6.44 0.28
CA ASP A 74 9.58 -6.49 -0.94
C ASP A 74 9.83 -5.29 -1.84
N ALA A 75 9.96 -4.09 -1.27
CA ALA A 75 10.32 -2.89 -2.02
C ALA A 75 11.70 -3.03 -2.68
N VAL A 76 12.73 -3.44 -1.92
CA VAL A 76 14.09 -3.67 -2.44
C VAL A 76 14.10 -4.77 -3.50
N TRP A 77 13.37 -5.87 -3.28
CA TRP A 77 13.27 -6.96 -4.24
C TRP A 77 12.63 -6.52 -5.56
N LYS A 78 11.56 -5.72 -5.50
CA LYS A 78 10.92 -5.17 -6.70
C LYS A 78 11.80 -4.18 -7.44
N MET A 79 12.57 -3.35 -6.73
CA MET A 79 13.59 -2.49 -7.35
C MET A 79 14.65 -3.31 -8.07
N HIS A 80 15.14 -4.40 -7.46
CA HIS A 80 16.08 -5.31 -8.11
C HIS A 80 15.49 -5.92 -9.38
N ARG A 81 14.24 -6.42 -9.32
CA ARG A 81 13.54 -6.97 -10.50
C ARG A 81 13.44 -5.95 -11.64
N TYR A 82 13.14 -4.68 -11.32
CA TYR A 82 13.08 -3.61 -12.31
C TYR A 82 14.45 -3.38 -12.98
N VAL A 83 15.53 -3.28 -12.19
CA VAL A 83 16.90 -3.11 -12.73
C VAL A 83 17.31 -4.30 -13.62
N CYS A 84 16.77 -5.49 -13.36
CA CYS A 84 16.97 -6.68 -14.20
C CYS A 84 16.01 -6.77 -15.41
N GLY A 85 15.28 -5.70 -15.75
CA GLY A 85 14.40 -5.64 -16.93
C GLY A 85 12.95 -6.05 -16.67
N GLY A 86 12.55 -6.22 -15.40
CA GLY A 86 11.17 -6.45 -15.00
C GLY A 86 10.31 -5.17 -15.00
N GLU A 87 9.07 -5.30 -14.55
CA GLU A 87 8.16 -4.17 -14.41
C GLU A 87 8.58 -3.22 -13.28
N SER A 88 8.31 -1.92 -13.48
CA SER A 88 8.48 -0.95 -12.40
C SER A 88 7.42 -1.17 -11.33
N PHE A 89 7.83 -1.14 -10.06
CA PHE A 89 6.91 -1.15 -8.92
C PHE A 89 6.46 0.25 -8.51
N TYR A 90 7.28 1.26 -8.77
CA TYR A 90 7.00 2.66 -8.46
C TYR A 90 7.59 3.53 -9.56
N PHE A 91 6.71 4.18 -10.32
CA PHE A 91 7.12 4.89 -11.54
C PHE A 91 7.78 6.23 -11.20
N LEU A 92 8.76 6.63 -12.01
CA LEU A 92 9.45 7.92 -11.83
C LEU A 92 8.46 9.09 -11.89
N GLU A 93 7.47 8.99 -12.77
CA GLU A 93 6.42 9.99 -12.95
C GLU A 93 5.57 10.17 -11.66
N GLU A 94 5.31 9.08 -10.94
CA GLU A 94 4.62 9.13 -9.65
C GLU A 94 5.51 9.76 -8.58
N ALA A 95 6.80 9.37 -8.53
CA ALA A 95 7.77 9.98 -7.63
C ALA A 95 7.94 11.50 -7.84
N CYS A 96 8.02 11.93 -9.11
CA CYS A 96 8.09 13.34 -9.45
C CYS A 96 6.80 14.08 -9.04
N GLN A 97 5.64 13.43 -9.19
CA GLN A 97 4.37 14.01 -8.77
C GLN A 97 4.29 14.20 -7.26
N ASP A 98 4.69 13.20 -6.48
CA ASP A 98 4.68 13.26 -5.01
C ASP A 98 5.61 14.37 -4.50
N GLN A 99 6.82 14.46 -5.06
CA GLN A 99 7.78 15.50 -4.72
C GLN A 99 7.28 16.90 -5.08
N TYR A 100 6.63 17.04 -6.24
CA TYR A 100 6.03 18.31 -6.64
C TYR A 100 4.93 18.74 -5.68
N LEU A 101 4.06 17.82 -5.26
CA LEU A 101 3.02 18.11 -4.27
C LEU A 101 3.61 18.51 -2.91
N ASP A 102 4.66 17.84 -2.42
CA ASP A 102 5.37 18.25 -1.19
C ASP A 102 5.87 19.70 -1.29
N TRP A 103 6.49 20.08 -2.41
CA TRP A 103 6.94 21.45 -2.64
C TRP A 103 5.79 22.46 -2.67
N MET A 104 4.69 22.12 -3.31
CA MET A 104 3.52 23.02 -3.40
C MET A 104 2.84 23.20 -2.04
N ILE A 105 2.77 22.14 -1.24
CA ILE A 105 2.31 22.19 0.15
C ILE A 105 3.22 23.10 0.98
N ARG A 106 4.54 22.90 0.91
CA ARG A 106 5.51 23.76 1.62
C ARG A 106 5.40 25.23 1.20
N ASN A 107 5.17 25.50 -0.09
CA ASN A 107 4.98 26.86 -0.59
C ASN A 107 3.68 27.48 -0.05
N ALA A 108 2.58 26.72 0.01
CA ALA A 108 1.33 27.18 0.60
C ALA A 108 1.50 27.52 2.09
N ILE A 109 2.18 26.66 2.85
CA ILE A 109 2.49 26.91 4.26
C ILE A 109 3.33 28.19 4.41
N LYS A 110 4.41 28.33 3.64
CA LYS A 110 5.31 29.48 3.74
C LYS A 110 4.65 30.80 3.34
N SER A 111 3.79 30.78 2.32
CA SER A 111 3.12 31.98 1.81
C SER A 111 1.85 32.34 2.59
N GLY A 112 1.28 31.41 3.36
CA GLY A 112 -0.02 31.56 4.01
C GLY A 112 -1.19 31.67 3.02
N LYS A 113 -0.98 31.34 1.74
CA LYS A 113 -1.95 31.47 0.66
C LYS A 113 -2.23 30.11 0.04
N SER A 114 -3.42 29.99 -0.56
CA SER A 114 -3.71 28.85 -1.43
C SER A 114 -2.79 28.87 -2.65
N VAL A 115 -2.22 27.72 -2.98
CA VAL A 115 -1.36 27.53 -4.15
C VAL A 115 -2.07 26.62 -5.14
N LYS A 116 -2.12 27.04 -6.41
CA LYS A 116 -2.69 26.23 -7.51
C LYS A 116 -1.57 25.44 -8.18
N THR A 117 -1.76 24.13 -8.34
CA THR A 117 -0.84 23.26 -9.07
C THR A 117 -1.05 23.37 -10.58
N GLU A 118 0.02 23.16 -11.33
CA GLU A 118 0.02 23.06 -12.78
C GLU A 118 0.19 21.60 -13.21
N SER A 119 -0.04 21.30 -14.49
CA SER A 119 0.22 19.97 -15.05
C SER A 119 1.69 19.86 -15.42
N PRO A 120 2.49 19.02 -14.74
CA PRO A 120 3.91 18.88 -15.02
C PRO A 120 4.18 18.02 -16.26
N SER A 121 5.42 18.05 -16.77
CA SER A 121 5.82 17.32 -17.98
C SER A 121 5.73 15.81 -17.88
N TRP A 122 5.77 15.25 -16.66
CA TRP A 122 5.62 13.81 -16.39
C TRP A 122 4.15 13.36 -16.24
N ALA A 123 3.18 14.28 -16.26
CA ALA A 123 1.79 13.90 -16.26
C ALA A 123 1.43 13.24 -17.61
N LYS A 124 1.00 11.97 -17.57
CA LYS A 124 0.50 11.29 -18.77
C LYS A 124 -0.66 12.09 -19.37
N ARG A 125 -0.60 12.40 -20.67
CA ARG A 125 -1.79 12.88 -21.40
C ARG A 125 -2.80 11.74 -21.40
N ARG A 126 -3.97 11.98 -20.82
CA ARG A 126 -5.11 11.06 -20.93
C ARG A 126 -5.65 11.05 -22.35
#